data_AF-A0A0F5VBM5-F1
#
_entry.id   AF-A0A0F5VBM5-F1
#
_cell.length_a   1.000
_cell.length_b   1.000
_cell.length_c   1.000
_cell.angle_alpha   90.00
_cell.angle_beta   90.00
_cell.angle_gamma   90.00
#
_symmetry.space_group_name_H-M   'P 1'
#
loop_
_entity.id
_entity.type
_entity.pdbx_description
1 polymer ?
#
loop_
_entity_poly.entity_id
_entity_poly.type
_entity_poly.pdbx_seq_one_letter_code
_entity_poly.pdbx_strand_id
1 'polypeptide(L)'
;MFSAAFTASVIASLPLQANPITPEAMPDDTQRALYADHKRSVSKARQLSLNCHRQPDALKKALEKKTWLADKITITITGRCNGPLLIDQHGIEIIGDDTRRGAIVLDQQSPAEAAIVIQSAAVILRDLDIAVPVDVPAVLAKANSSVTLDKVTTDAVSSTDTPLEQLIVSESSSLTLINMTGNAIRVAGNSFADFKDSNQLHTLNVSDTSSAQSSAANQFNSVQVSGNGYFLADNGTQINVLMIWSKAAVDINRKSTVAHLMMGGQTLFGAYRNSLITGPYDLWGNVVFELEHSTAENWKAVDKPHSIISGNNATVNGVLYPGWTWTGQDGR
;
A
#
# COMPACT_ATOMS: atom_id res chain seq x y z
N MET A 1 34.09 -0.99 54.13
CA MET A 1 32.96 -1.27 55.04
C MET A 1 31.73 -0.59 54.48
N PHE A 2 30.80 -1.35 53.90
CA PHE A 2 29.37 -1.45 54.25
C PHE A 2 28.74 -2.38 53.21
N SER A 3 27.92 -3.29 53.72
CA SER A 3 27.34 -4.46 53.07
C SER A 3 25.82 -4.33 53.03
N ALA A 4 25.19 -5.22 52.24
CA ALA A 4 23.76 -5.54 52.14
C ALA A 4 22.88 -4.60 51.28
N ALA A 5 21.90 -5.07 50.51
CA ALA A 5 21.47 -6.42 50.12
C ALA A 5 20.51 -6.30 48.91
N PHE A 6 20.46 -7.36 48.10
CA PHE A 6 19.48 -7.58 47.03
C PHE A 6 18.10 -7.89 47.61
N THR A 7 17.04 -7.31 47.04
CA THR A 7 15.67 -7.85 47.11
C THR A 7 15.05 -7.86 45.72
N ALA A 8 14.77 -9.06 45.23
CA ALA A 8 13.96 -9.33 44.05
C ALA A 8 12.48 -9.25 44.43
N SER A 9 11.68 -8.58 43.61
CA SER A 9 10.22 -8.56 43.75
C SER A 9 9.61 -9.44 42.66
N VAL A 10 8.97 -10.52 43.10
CA VAL A 10 8.21 -11.47 42.27
C VAL A 10 6.79 -10.93 42.15
N ILE A 11 6.35 -10.62 40.93
CA ILE A 11 4.94 -10.30 40.66
C ILE A 11 4.20 -11.62 40.42
N ALA A 12 3.36 -11.98 41.38
CA ALA A 12 2.45 -13.12 41.30
C ALA A 12 1.28 -12.80 40.35
N SER A 13 1.11 -13.66 39.35
CA SER A 13 -0.02 -13.71 38.43
C SER A 13 -1.30 -14.19 39.13
N LEU A 14 -2.36 -13.38 39.09
CA LEU A 14 -3.72 -13.76 39.48
C LEU A 14 -4.42 -14.52 38.34
N PRO A 15 -5.07 -15.67 38.59
CA PRO A 15 -5.90 -16.35 37.61
C PRO A 15 -7.32 -15.75 37.62
N LEU A 16 -7.80 -15.23 36.49
CA LEU A 16 -9.23 -15.00 36.30
C LEU A 16 -9.88 -16.34 35.91
N GLN A 17 -10.64 -16.90 36.84
CA GLN A 17 -11.48 -18.07 36.65
C GLN A 17 -12.65 -17.76 35.70
N ALA A 18 -12.86 -18.63 34.73
CA ALA A 18 -14.05 -18.69 33.89
C ALA A 18 -15.24 -19.19 34.72
N ASN A 19 -16.35 -18.44 34.71
CA ASN A 19 -17.62 -18.91 35.27
C ASN A 19 -18.24 -19.96 34.34
N PRO A 20 -18.64 -21.14 34.84
CA PRO A 20 -19.43 -22.09 34.08
C PRO A 20 -20.89 -21.62 34.03
N ILE A 21 -21.47 -21.55 32.83
CA ILE A 21 -22.90 -21.32 32.62
C ILE A 21 -23.60 -22.66 32.79
N THR A 22 -24.35 -22.83 33.88
CA THR A 22 -25.30 -23.94 34.07
C THR A 22 -26.60 -23.70 33.30
N PRO A 23 -27.21 -24.75 32.69
CA PRO A 23 -28.47 -24.64 31.98
C PRO A 23 -29.65 -24.80 32.95
N GLU A 24 -30.42 -23.75 33.16
CA GLU A 24 -31.73 -23.83 33.81
C GLU A 24 -32.83 -24.00 32.75
N ALA A 25 -33.72 -24.94 33.01
CA ALA A 25 -34.73 -25.42 32.09
C ALA A 25 -36.12 -24.81 32.35
N MET A 26 -36.88 -24.68 31.25
CA MET A 26 -38.35 -24.61 31.09
C MET A 26 -39.05 -23.24 31.24
N PRO A 27 -40.18 -22.98 30.53
CA PRO A 27 -41.11 -23.94 29.92
C PRO A 27 -41.52 -23.73 28.45
N ASP A 28 -42.22 -24.77 27.98
CA ASP A 28 -43.00 -25.01 26.77
C ASP A 28 -43.89 -23.84 26.31
N ASP A 29 -44.39 -23.94 25.07
CA ASP A 29 -45.35 -23.06 24.38
C ASP A 29 -44.81 -21.88 23.57
N THR A 30 -44.00 -22.14 22.53
CA THR A 30 -44.18 -21.49 21.20
C THR A 30 -43.50 -22.23 20.04
N GLN A 31 -43.66 -23.57 19.94
CA GLN A 31 -43.35 -24.28 18.69
C GLN A 31 -44.57 -24.28 17.76
N ARG A 32 -44.71 -23.22 16.97
CA ARG A 32 -45.36 -23.30 15.65
C ARG A 32 -44.94 -22.15 14.74
N ALA A 33 -44.48 -22.57 13.56
CA ALA A 33 -44.17 -21.78 12.38
C ALA A 33 -42.85 -20.99 12.42
N LEU A 34 -41.81 -21.56 11.79
CA LEU A 34 -41.36 -21.12 10.46
C LEU A 34 -40.16 -21.99 10.03
N TYR A 35 -40.50 -23.13 9.43
CA TYR A 35 -39.75 -23.63 8.29
C TYR A 35 -39.94 -22.63 7.13
N ALA A 36 -38.91 -22.47 6.31
CA ALA A 36 -38.71 -21.45 5.26
C ALA A 36 -38.25 -20.10 5.83
N ASP A 37 -37.15 -19.50 5.37
CA ASP A 37 -36.75 -19.41 3.98
C ASP A 37 -35.23 -19.22 3.96
N HIS A 38 -34.49 -20.20 3.44
CA HIS A 38 -33.15 -19.93 2.92
C HIS A 38 -33.34 -19.02 1.70
N LYS A 39 -33.52 -17.73 1.95
CA LYS A 39 -33.30 -16.70 0.95
C LYS A 39 -31.85 -16.78 0.55
N ARG A 40 -31.59 -17.58 -0.48
CA ARG A 40 -30.54 -17.32 -1.47
C ARG A 40 -30.65 -15.84 -1.80
N SER A 41 -29.81 -15.02 -1.17
CA SER A 41 -29.48 -13.69 -1.67
C SER A 41 -28.88 -13.94 -3.04
N VAL A 42 -29.71 -13.85 -4.09
CA VAL A 42 -29.22 -13.84 -5.46
C VAL A 42 -28.57 -12.49 -5.62
N SER A 43 -27.25 -12.41 -5.38
CA SER A 43 -26.50 -11.19 -5.65
C SER A 43 -26.68 -10.87 -7.13
N LYS A 44 -27.48 -9.85 -7.43
CA LYS A 44 -27.75 -9.49 -8.82
C LYS A 44 -26.55 -8.73 -9.33
N ALA A 45 -25.68 -9.42 -10.07
CA ALA A 45 -24.66 -8.78 -10.88
C ALA A 45 -25.32 -8.12 -12.10
N ARG A 46 -25.03 -6.86 -12.34
CA ARG A 46 -25.51 -6.12 -13.51
C ARG A 46 -24.34 -5.76 -14.42
N GLN A 47 -24.52 -5.97 -15.71
CA GLN A 47 -23.55 -5.56 -16.73
C GLN A 47 -24.14 -4.42 -17.56
N LEU A 48 -23.32 -3.39 -17.82
CA LEU A 48 -23.64 -2.22 -18.62
C LEU A 48 -22.54 -2.02 -19.65
N SER A 49 -22.90 -1.76 -20.89
CA SER A 49 -21.95 -1.37 -21.94
C SER A 49 -22.25 0.06 -22.37
N LEU A 50 -21.28 0.94 -22.21
CA LEU A 50 -21.40 2.38 -22.50
C LEU A 50 -20.47 2.76 -23.65
N ASN A 51 -21.02 3.53 -24.59
CA ASN A 51 -20.27 4.05 -25.74
C ASN A 51 -20.07 5.55 -25.61
N CYS A 52 -18.91 5.93 -25.08
CA CYS A 52 -18.55 7.32 -24.86
C CYS A 52 -18.10 8.04 -26.14
N HIS A 53 -17.88 7.34 -27.25
CA HIS A 53 -17.67 8.01 -28.54
C HIS A 53 -18.90 8.78 -29.01
N ARG A 54 -20.11 8.25 -28.78
CA ARG A 54 -21.37 8.92 -29.13
C ARG A 54 -21.91 9.79 -28.00
N GLN A 55 -21.66 9.39 -26.76
CA GLN A 55 -22.16 10.09 -25.59
C GLN A 55 -21.07 10.19 -24.52
N PRO A 56 -20.21 11.22 -24.59
CA PRO A 56 -19.05 11.36 -23.70
C PRO A 56 -19.40 11.34 -22.20
N ASP A 57 -20.56 11.85 -21.81
CA ASP A 57 -21.01 11.89 -20.40
C ASP A 57 -21.76 10.62 -19.95
N ALA A 58 -21.83 9.57 -20.77
CA ALA A 58 -22.63 8.37 -20.46
C ALA A 58 -22.20 7.70 -19.15
N LEU A 59 -20.88 7.61 -18.92
CA LEU A 59 -20.33 7.03 -17.69
C LEU A 59 -20.69 7.87 -16.46
N LYS A 60 -20.48 9.18 -16.53
CA LYS A 60 -20.84 10.11 -15.45
C LYS A 60 -22.32 10.00 -15.06
N LYS A 61 -23.22 10.02 -16.05
CA LYS A 61 -24.67 9.86 -15.84
C LYS A 61 -25.04 8.50 -15.25
N ALA A 62 -24.29 7.43 -15.59
CA ALA A 62 -24.51 6.12 -15.01
C ALA A 62 -24.11 6.05 -13.54
N LEU A 63 -23.00 6.69 -13.16
CA LEU A 63 -22.53 6.76 -11.77
C LEU A 63 -23.44 7.62 -10.89
N GLU A 64 -23.95 8.74 -11.42
CA GLU A 64 -24.90 9.62 -10.73
C GLU A 64 -26.25 8.92 -10.45
N LYS A 65 -26.58 7.84 -11.16
CA LYS A 65 -27.80 7.08 -10.95
C LYS A 65 -27.67 6.18 -9.71
N LYS A 66 -27.90 6.73 -8.52
CA LYS A 66 -27.76 6.03 -7.22
C LYS A 66 -28.76 4.87 -6.94
N THR A 67 -29.62 4.51 -7.89
CA THR A 67 -30.76 3.60 -7.68
C THR A 67 -30.55 2.19 -8.24
N TRP A 68 -29.31 1.74 -8.33
CA TRP A 68 -29.02 0.41 -8.84
C TRP A 68 -29.46 -0.67 -7.84
N LEU A 69 -30.42 -1.50 -8.23
CA LEU A 69 -30.85 -2.70 -7.48
C LEU A 69 -29.91 -3.88 -7.75
N ALA A 70 -28.61 -3.70 -7.53
CA ALA A 70 -27.56 -4.68 -7.81
C ALA A 70 -26.40 -4.53 -6.82
N ASP A 71 -25.92 -5.65 -6.27
CA ASP A 71 -24.78 -5.65 -5.33
C ASP A 71 -23.44 -5.43 -6.04
N LYS A 72 -23.37 -5.80 -7.33
CA LYS A 72 -22.21 -5.61 -8.18
C LYS A 72 -22.63 -5.10 -9.55
N ILE A 73 -21.95 -4.09 -10.04
CA ILE A 73 -22.19 -3.46 -11.34
C ILE A 73 -20.88 -3.43 -12.11
N THR A 74 -20.84 -4.11 -13.24
CA THR A 74 -19.73 -4.06 -14.17
C THR A 74 -20.11 -3.16 -15.35
N ILE A 75 -19.34 -2.11 -15.58
CA ILE A 75 -19.53 -1.12 -16.62
C ILE A 75 -18.36 -1.22 -17.61
N THR A 76 -18.62 -1.71 -18.81
CA THR A 76 -17.63 -1.71 -19.90
C THR A 76 -17.77 -0.42 -20.69
N ILE A 77 -16.68 0.34 -20.85
CA ILE A 77 -16.67 1.60 -21.58
C ILE A 77 -15.87 1.51 -22.88
N THR A 78 -16.34 2.19 -23.92
CA THR A 78 -15.65 2.35 -25.21
C THR A 78 -15.50 3.83 -25.55
N GLY A 79 -14.34 4.21 -26.10
CA GLY A 79 -14.04 5.60 -26.45
C GLY A 79 -13.65 6.46 -25.24
N ARG A 80 -13.76 7.79 -25.39
CA ARG A 80 -13.34 8.80 -24.40
C ARG A 80 -14.54 9.27 -23.58
N CYS A 81 -14.61 8.89 -22.32
CA CYS A 81 -15.62 9.35 -21.38
C CYS A 81 -15.13 10.61 -20.65
N ASN A 82 -16.01 11.60 -20.46
CA ASN A 82 -15.66 12.84 -19.78
C ASN A 82 -15.60 12.67 -18.27
N GLY A 83 -14.54 13.21 -17.66
CA GLY A 83 -14.41 13.45 -16.23
C GLY A 83 -14.85 14.87 -15.82
N PRO A 84 -14.75 15.22 -14.52
CA PRO A 84 -14.36 14.34 -13.43
C PRO A 84 -15.47 13.36 -13.07
N LEU A 85 -15.09 12.22 -12.49
CA LEU A 85 -16.00 11.19 -12.00
C LEU A 85 -15.96 11.14 -10.48
N LEU A 86 -17.14 11.10 -9.85
CA LEU A 86 -17.29 10.78 -8.44
C LEU A 86 -17.90 9.38 -8.33
N ILE A 87 -17.24 8.49 -7.61
CA ILE A 87 -17.73 7.15 -7.30
C ILE A 87 -17.90 7.04 -5.79
N ASP A 88 -19.15 7.09 -5.33
CA ASP A 88 -19.55 7.04 -3.92
C ASP A 88 -20.43 5.83 -3.58
N GLN A 89 -20.37 4.80 -4.43
CA GLN A 89 -21.13 3.56 -4.30
C GLN A 89 -20.22 2.34 -4.37
N HIS A 90 -20.50 1.35 -3.54
CA HIS A 90 -19.76 0.09 -3.53
C HIS A 90 -20.15 -0.83 -4.70
N GLY A 91 -19.25 -1.75 -5.05
CA GLY A 91 -19.53 -2.82 -5.99
C GLY A 91 -19.44 -2.40 -7.47
N ILE A 92 -18.84 -1.24 -7.75
CA ILE A 92 -18.63 -0.75 -9.11
C ILE A 92 -17.32 -1.30 -9.69
N GLU A 93 -17.40 -1.91 -10.87
CA GLU A 93 -16.26 -2.31 -11.67
C GLU A 93 -16.34 -1.60 -13.02
N ILE A 94 -15.35 -0.78 -13.37
CA ILE A 94 -15.26 -0.10 -14.66
C ILE A 94 -14.14 -0.75 -15.47
N ILE A 95 -14.46 -1.22 -16.67
CA ILE A 95 -13.55 -1.92 -17.57
C ILE A 95 -13.46 -1.15 -18.88
N GLY A 96 -12.26 -0.77 -19.31
CA GLY A 96 -12.07 -0.24 -20.66
C GLY A 96 -12.08 -1.37 -21.68
N ASP A 97 -12.80 -1.19 -22.79
CA ASP A 97 -12.75 -2.13 -23.92
C ASP A 97 -11.37 -2.04 -24.57
N ASP A 98 -10.62 -3.12 -24.44
CA ASP A 98 -9.27 -3.36 -24.91
C ASP A 98 -9.16 -3.28 -26.46
N THR A 99 -10.26 -3.39 -27.20
CA THR A 99 -10.28 -3.23 -28.66
C THR A 99 -10.36 -1.77 -29.13
N ARG A 100 -10.92 -0.87 -28.32
CA ARG A 100 -11.14 0.55 -28.67
C ARG A 100 -10.55 1.55 -27.68
N ARG A 101 -9.79 1.06 -26.70
CA ARG A 101 -9.18 1.81 -25.57
C ARG A 101 -10.21 2.69 -24.87
N GLY A 102 -10.87 2.14 -23.84
CA GLY A 102 -11.68 2.94 -22.93
C GLY A 102 -10.81 3.95 -22.19
N ALA A 103 -11.14 5.24 -22.31
CA ALA A 103 -10.38 6.32 -21.69
C ALA A 103 -11.30 7.23 -20.86
N ILE A 104 -10.77 7.76 -19.77
CA ILE A 104 -11.40 8.81 -18.97
C ILE A 104 -10.58 10.07 -19.18
N VAL A 105 -11.24 11.14 -19.60
CA VAL A 105 -10.56 12.36 -20.03
C VAL A 105 -11.09 13.54 -19.25
N LEU A 106 -10.18 14.27 -18.60
CA LEU A 106 -10.46 15.53 -17.96
C LEU A 106 -9.82 16.66 -18.78
N ASP A 107 -10.61 17.40 -19.56
CA ASP A 107 -10.08 18.42 -20.47
C ASP A 107 -9.75 19.77 -19.80
N GLN A 108 -10.34 20.05 -18.63
CA GLN A 108 -10.15 21.31 -17.91
C GLN A 108 -9.84 21.04 -16.44
N GLN A 109 -9.02 21.89 -15.82
CA GLN A 109 -8.83 21.89 -14.38
C GLN A 109 -10.19 22.06 -13.70
N SER A 110 -10.63 21.00 -13.04
CA SER A 110 -11.89 20.95 -12.33
C SER A 110 -11.67 21.36 -10.87
N PRO A 111 -12.69 21.87 -10.16
CA PRO A 111 -12.66 21.91 -8.70
C PRO A 111 -12.52 20.51 -8.07
N ALA A 112 -12.76 19.44 -8.85
CA ALA A 112 -12.45 18.09 -8.41
C ALA A 112 -10.94 17.89 -8.32
N GLU A 113 -10.48 17.44 -7.15
CA GLU A 113 -9.07 17.23 -6.80
C GLU A 113 -8.35 16.19 -7.70
N ALA A 114 -9.09 15.42 -8.50
CA ALA A 114 -8.58 14.42 -9.43
C ALA A 114 -9.60 14.14 -10.55
N ALA A 115 -9.19 13.44 -11.62
CA ALA A 115 -10.11 12.99 -12.68
C ALA A 115 -11.11 11.93 -12.21
N ILE A 116 -10.70 11.05 -11.29
CA ILE A 116 -11.58 10.10 -10.63
C ILE A 116 -11.42 10.25 -9.11
N VAL A 117 -12.51 10.60 -8.44
CA VAL A 117 -12.59 10.65 -6.99
C VAL A 117 -13.44 9.48 -6.50
N ILE A 118 -12.85 8.63 -5.69
CA ILE A 118 -13.52 7.48 -5.06
C ILE A 118 -13.63 7.77 -3.58
N GLN A 119 -14.86 7.84 -3.07
CA GLN A 119 -15.13 8.25 -1.70
C GLN A 119 -16.06 7.26 -1.01
N SER A 120 -15.62 6.69 0.11
CA SER A 120 -16.45 5.75 0.89
C SER A 120 -17.05 4.63 0.03
N ALA A 121 -16.28 4.12 -0.92
CA ALA A 121 -16.72 3.20 -1.95
C ALA A 121 -15.69 2.08 -2.17
N ALA A 122 -16.15 0.96 -2.72
CA ALA A 122 -15.33 -0.17 -3.11
C ALA A 122 -15.41 -0.34 -4.64
N VAL A 123 -14.28 -0.12 -5.33
CA VAL A 123 -14.25 0.06 -6.80
C VAL A 123 -13.11 -0.73 -7.43
N ILE A 124 -13.36 -1.30 -8.61
CA ILE A 124 -12.34 -1.89 -9.46
C ILE A 124 -12.27 -1.10 -10.77
N LEU A 125 -11.08 -0.64 -11.13
CA LEU A 125 -10.79 0.01 -12.41
C LEU A 125 -9.82 -0.89 -13.19
N ARG A 126 -10.22 -1.31 -14.39
CA ARG A 126 -9.43 -2.24 -15.22
C ARG A 126 -9.29 -1.77 -16.67
N ASP A 127 -8.10 -1.91 -17.25
CA ASP A 127 -7.83 -1.67 -18.67
C ASP A 127 -8.19 -0.23 -19.10
N LEU A 128 -7.85 0.76 -18.28
CA LEU A 128 -8.21 2.17 -18.51
C LEU A 128 -6.99 3.05 -18.79
N ASP A 129 -7.20 4.03 -19.67
CA ASP A 129 -6.32 5.18 -19.83
C ASP A 129 -6.99 6.42 -19.22
N ILE A 130 -6.28 7.16 -18.36
CA ILE A 130 -6.80 8.35 -17.68
C ILE A 130 -5.97 9.55 -18.13
N ALA A 131 -6.56 10.38 -19.00
CA ALA A 131 -5.95 11.58 -19.52
C ALA A 131 -6.35 12.80 -18.69
N VAL A 132 -5.37 13.55 -18.19
CA VAL A 132 -5.58 14.70 -17.29
C VAL A 132 -4.72 15.90 -17.65
N PRO A 133 -5.10 17.12 -17.23
CA PRO A 133 -4.26 18.28 -17.38
C PRO A 133 -3.01 18.20 -16.49
N VAL A 134 -2.01 19.04 -16.79
CA VAL A 134 -0.82 19.21 -15.95
C VAL A 134 -1.22 19.57 -14.52
N ASP A 135 -0.50 19.03 -13.54
CA ASP A 135 -0.70 19.21 -12.09
C ASP A 135 -2.02 18.63 -11.55
N VAL A 136 -2.69 17.75 -12.30
CA VAL A 136 -3.91 17.09 -11.85
C VAL A 136 -3.67 15.59 -11.63
N PRO A 137 -3.94 15.06 -10.43
CA PRO A 137 -3.91 13.61 -10.19
C PRO A 137 -4.97 12.87 -11.00
N ALA A 138 -4.66 11.63 -11.39
CA ALA A 138 -5.58 10.77 -12.11
C ALA A 138 -6.66 10.19 -11.19
N VAL A 139 -6.25 9.67 -10.03
CA VAL A 139 -7.14 8.99 -9.08
C VAL A 139 -6.87 9.46 -7.66
N LEU A 140 -7.96 9.79 -6.96
CA LEU A 140 -7.97 10.05 -5.52
C LEU A 140 -8.95 9.11 -4.83
N ALA A 141 -8.45 8.28 -3.93
CA ALA A 141 -9.22 7.36 -3.10
C ALA A 141 -9.23 7.85 -1.64
N LYS A 142 -10.40 8.17 -1.09
CA LYS A 142 -10.54 8.76 0.25
C LYS A 142 -11.77 8.28 1.03
N ALA A 143 -11.86 8.70 2.29
CA ALA A 143 -12.92 8.40 3.24
C ALA A 143 -13.28 6.91 3.35
N ASN A 144 -12.32 6.06 3.76
CA ASN A 144 -12.49 4.60 3.91
C ASN A 144 -12.87 3.89 2.60
N SER A 145 -12.25 4.25 1.49
CA SER A 145 -12.45 3.59 0.20
C SER A 145 -11.57 2.34 0.03
N SER A 146 -11.98 1.44 -0.86
CA SER A 146 -11.17 0.29 -1.28
C SER A 146 -11.11 0.24 -2.80
N VAL A 147 -9.91 0.36 -3.35
CA VAL A 147 -9.71 0.53 -4.80
C VAL A 147 -8.78 -0.54 -5.33
N THR A 148 -9.17 -1.21 -6.40
CA THR A 148 -8.28 -2.06 -7.19
C THR A 148 -8.03 -1.41 -8.54
N LEU A 149 -6.75 -1.22 -8.88
CA LEU A 149 -6.30 -0.77 -10.19
C LEU A 149 -5.59 -1.93 -10.89
N ASP A 150 -6.07 -2.29 -12.07
CA ASP A 150 -5.53 -3.37 -12.89
C ASP A 150 -5.28 -2.88 -14.31
N LYS A 151 -4.01 -2.78 -14.71
CA LYS A 151 -3.63 -2.27 -16.04
C LYS A 151 -4.24 -0.88 -16.35
N VAL A 152 -4.14 0.02 -15.38
CA VAL A 152 -4.55 1.43 -15.52
C VAL A 152 -3.33 2.28 -15.85
N THR A 153 -3.48 3.20 -16.80
CA THR A 153 -2.43 4.12 -17.26
C THR A 153 -2.90 5.56 -17.18
N THR A 154 -1.97 6.51 -17.12
CA THR A 154 -2.29 7.94 -17.09
C THR A 154 -1.12 8.78 -17.61
N ASP A 155 -1.43 9.93 -18.19
CA ASP A 155 -0.50 10.96 -18.64
C ASP A 155 -0.30 12.09 -17.61
N ALA A 156 -0.75 11.90 -16.37
CA ALA A 156 -0.62 12.87 -15.28
C ALA A 156 0.85 13.27 -15.04
N VAL A 157 1.15 14.56 -15.20
CA VAL A 157 2.50 15.11 -15.08
C VAL A 157 2.51 16.41 -14.28
N SER A 158 3.66 16.72 -13.68
CA SER A 158 3.92 17.97 -12.96
C SER A 158 4.38 19.07 -13.91
N SER A 159 4.03 20.32 -13.65
CA SER A 159 4.62 21.51 -14.29
C SER A 159 6.00 21.86 -13.72
N THR A 160 6.40 21.19 -12.63
CA THR A 160 7.68 21.38 -11.96
C THR A 160 8.55 20.14 -12.05
N ASP A 161 9.83 20.27 -11.70
CA ASP A 161 10.76 19.14 -11.63
C ASP A 161 10.40 18.14 -10.52
N THR A 162 9.49 18.49 -9.60
CA THR A 162 9.00 17.57 -8.58
C THR A 162 7.96 16.63 -9.21
N PRO A 163 8.16 15.30 -9.18
CA PRO A 163 7.19 14.35 -9.71
C PRO A 163 5.82 14.51 -9.04
N LEU A 164 4.76 14.54 -9.84
CA LEU A 164 3.37 14.57 -9.35
C LEU A 164 2.94 13.17 -8.92
N GLU A 165 2.36 13.01 -7.73
CA GLU A 165 1.72 11.75 -7.37
C GLU A 165 0.38 11.61 -8.11
N GLN A 166 0.34 10.66 -9.04
CA GLN A 166 -0.77 10.46 -9.96
C GLN A 166 -1.93 9.69 -9.33
N LEU A 167 -1.61 8.77 -8.42
CA LEU A 167 -2.55 7.89 -7.73
C LEU A 167 -2.42 8.09 -6.23
N ILE A 168 -3.45 8.65 -5.60
CA ILE A 168 -3.41 9.04 -4.19
C ILE A 168 -4.43 8.22 -3.42
N VAL A 169 -3.99 7.59 -2.33
CA VAL A 169 -4.86 6.93 -1.36
C VAL A 169 -4.69 7.58 0.02
N SER A 170 -5.79 8.03 0.60
CA SER A 170 -5.82 8.78 1.87
C SER A 170 -7.04 8.43 2.74
N GLU A 171 -7.04 8.96 3.97
CA GLU A 171 -8.19 8.87 4.89
C GLU A 171 -8.65 7.42 5.14
N SER A 172 -7.73 6.60 5.64
CA SER A 172 -7.97 5.20 6.00
C SER A 172 -8.48 4.34 4.84
N SER A 173 -8.02 4.62 3.62
CA SER A 173 -8.41 3.89 2.42
C SER A 173 -7.40 2.79 2.07
N SER A 174 -7.78 1.89 1.15
CA SER A 174 -6.93 0.80 0.66
C SER A 174 -6.80 0.81 -0.86
N LEU A 175 -5.60 0.52 -1.35
CA LEU A 175 -5.29 0.43 -2.77
C LEU A 175 -4.65 -0.93 -3.10
N THR A 176 -5.15 -1.62 -4.11
CA THR A 176 -4.52 -2.82 -4.67
C THR A 176 -4.10 -2.52 -6.10
N LEU A 177 -2.84 -2.81 -6.45
CA LEU A 177 -2.29 -2.57 -7.79
C LEU A 177 -1.86 -3.87 -8.46
N ILE A 178 -2.26 -4.04 -9.72
CA ILE A 178 -2.01 -5.24 -10.53
C ILE A 178 -1.62 -4.82 -11.95
N ASN A 179 -0.57 -5.42 -12.51
CA ASN A 179 -0.15 -5.18 -13.90
C ASN A 179 0.02 -3.69 -14.25
N MET A 180 0.44 -2.86 -13.31
CA MET A 180 0.63 -1.43 -13.50
C MET A 180 2.04 -1.12 -14.02
N THR A 181 2.24 0.03 -14.66
CA THR A 181 3.58 0.44 -15.14
C THR A 181 3.78 1.94 -15.03
N GLY A 182 4.88 2.36 -14.40
CA GLY A 182 5.38 3.73 -14.46
C GLY A 182 4.64 4.77 -13.62
N ASN A 183 3.68 4.37 -12.78
CA ASN A 183 2.89 5.33 -12.01
C ASN A 183 3.61 5.84 -10.74
N ALA A 184 3.38 7.10 -10.41
CA ALA A 184 3.74 7.69 -9.12
C ALA A 184 2.55 7.63 -8.14
N ILE A 185 2.77 7.04 -6.97
CA ILE A 185 1.72 6.64 -6.03
C ILE A 185 2.02 7.23 -4.66
N ARG A 186 0.99 7.81 -4.03
CA ARG A 186 1.03 8.29 -2.64
C ARG A 186 0.09 7.52 -1.75
N VAL A 187 0.61 7.06 -0.61
CA VAL A 187 -0.14 6.38 0.46
C VAL A 187 -0.01 7.20 1.74
N ALA A 188 -1.10 7.83 2.17
CA ALA A 188 -1.10 8.79 3.28
C ALA A 188 -2.34 8.64 4.18
N GLY A 189 -2.38 9.36 5.30
CA GLY A 189 -3.58 9.45 6.15
C GLY A 189 -4.09 8.10 6.67
N ASN A 190 -3.20 7.27 7.23
CA ASN A 190 -3.49 5.94 7.79
C ASN A 190 -4.02 4.92 6.76
N SER A 191 -3.58 5.05 5.51
CA SER A 191 -4.01 4.20 4.41
C SER A 191 -3.06 3.02 4.17
N PHE A 192 -3.49 2.11 3.30
CA PHE A 192 -2.71 0.94 2.91
C PHE A 192 -2.64 0.76 1.40
N ALA A 193 -1.50 0.31 0.87
CA ALA A 193 -1.39 -0.14 -0.51
C ALA A 193 -0.72 -1.52 -0.63
N ASP A 194 -1.25 -2.38 -1.50
CA ASP A 194 -0.68 -3.69 -1.82
C ASP A 194 -0.40 -3.80 -3.32
N PHE A 195 0.87 -4.00 -3.65
CA PHE A 195 1.36 -4.27 -4.99
C PHE A 195 1.37 -5.78 -5.19
N LYS A 196 0.41 -6.27 -5.99
CA LYS A 196 0.31 -7.68 -6.40
C LYS A 196 1.24 -7.96 -7.57
N ASP A 197 0.85 -8.77 -8.54
CA ASP A 197 1.75 -9.24 -9.58
C ASP A 197 2.00 -8.21 -10.69
N SER A 198 3.20 -8.30 -11.28
CA SER A 198 3.61 -7.64 -12.52
C SER A 198 3.56 -6.11 -12.51
N ASN A 199 3.76 -5.47 -11.35
CA ASN A 199 3.88 -4.02 -11.28
C ASN A 199 5.32 -3.59 -11.55
N GLN A 200 5.52 -2.62 -12.45
CA GLN A 200 6.85 -2.22 -12.90
C GLN A 200 7.08 -0.71 -12.82
N LEU A 201 8.29 -0.34 -12.40
CA LEU A 201 8.84 1.02 -12.48
C LEU A 201 8.02 2.09 -11.76
N HIS A 202 7.46 1.75 -10.60
CA HIS A 202 6.70 2.71 -9.80
C HIS A 202 7.59 3.63 -8.98
N THR A 203 7.10 4.84 -8.75
CA THR A 203 7.54 5.70 -7.65
C THR A 203 6.50 5.62 -6.55
N LEU A 204 6.92 5.23 -5.35
CA LEU A 204 6.04 5.07 -4.19
C LEU A 204 6.45 6.04 -3.09
N ASN A 205 5.49 6.81 -2.58
CA ASN A 205 5.64 7.66 -1.41
C ASN A 205 4.66 7.21 -0.31
N VAL A 206 5.19 6.71 0.80
CA VAL A 206 4.42 6.31 1.99
C VAL A 206 4.72 7.30 3.11
N SER A 207 3.67 7.93 3.66
CA SER A 207 3.81 8.95 4.69
C SER A 207 2.81 8.79 5.84
N ASP A 208 2.95 9.65 6.85
CA ASP A 208 2.12 9.65 8.07
C ASP A 208 2.22 8.32 8.81
N THR A 209 1.10 7.72 9.22
CA THR A 209 1.06 6.37 9.84
C THR A 209 0.47 5.36 8.84
N SER A 210 0.88 5.47 7.57
CA SER A 210 0.38 4.62 6.48
C SER A 210 1.35 3.48 6.19
N SER A 211 0.89 2.47 5.44
CA SER A 211 1.75 1.33 5.10
C SER A 211 1.58 0.88 3.65
N ALA A 212 2.61 0.27 3.10
CA ALA A 212 2.52 -0.41 1.81
C ALA A 212 3.26 -1.74 1.82
N GLN A 213 2.85 -2.64 0.93
CA GLN A 213 3.49 -3.95 0.75
C GLN A 213 3.63 -4.26 -0.73
N SER A 214 4.77 -4.82 -1.11
CA SER A 214 4.93 -5.56 -2.35
C SER A 214 4.87 -7.05 -2.05
N SER A 215 3.81 -7.70 -2.52
CA SER A 215 3.53 -9.12 -2.25
C SER A 215 4.17 -10.07 -3.27
N ALA A 216 4.76 -9.55 -4.34
CA ALA A 216 5.29 -10.30 -5.47
C ALA A 216 6.58 -9.65 -6.01
N ALA A 217 7.12 -10.21 -7.10
CA ALA A 217 8.33 -9.72 -7.76
C ALA A 217 8.07 -8.43 -8.56
N ASN A 218 7.73 -7.35 -7.86
CA ASN A 218 7.51 -6.02 -8.44
C ASN A 218 8.80 -5.22 -8.53
N GLN A 219 8.78 -4.19 -9.38
CA GLN A 219 9.91 -3.29 -9.58
C GLN A 219 9.54 -1.85 -9.24
N PHE A 220 10.39 -1.18 -8.48
CA PHE A 220 10.25 0.22 -8.09
C PHE A 220 11.47 1.00 -8.54
N ASN A 221 11.23 2.13 -9.21
CA ASN A 221 12.29 3.08 -9.50
C ASN A 221 12.72 3.81 -8.22
N SER A 222 11.75 4.18 -7.38
CA SER A 222 12.04 4.81 -6.09
C SER A 222 10.95 4.50 -5.08
N VAL A 223 11.34 4.19 -3.86
CA VAL A 223 10.44 4.11 -2.71
C VAL A 223 10.89 5.10 -1.66
N GLN A 224 9.99 5.98 -1.24
CA GLN A 224 10.18 6.88 -0.12
C GLN A 224 9.21 6.52 1.00
N VAL A 225 9.73 6.35 2.20
CA VAL A 225 8.93 6.09 3.41
C VAL A 225 9.29 7.12 4.45
N SER A 226 8.29 7.83 4.99
CA SER A 226 8.49 8.95 5.90
C SER A 226 7.39 9.02 6.97
N GLY A 227 7.51 9.96 7.91
CA GLY A 227 6.60 10.03 9.06
C GLY A 227 6.81 8.84 9.99
N ASN A 228 5.75 8.10 10.28
CA ASN A 228 5.74 6.79 10.94
C ASN A 228 5.35 5.69 9.93
N GLY A 229 5.63 5.90 8.64
CA GLY A 229 5.23 4.99 7.57
C GLY A 229 6.00 3.68 7.60
N TYR A 230 5.40 2.65 7.00
CA TYR A 230 6.02 1.33 6.87
C TYR A 230 5.95 0.79 5.44
N PHE A 231 7.02 0.15 4.97
CA PHE A 231 7.00 -0.58 3.71
C PHE A 231 7.60 -1.98 3.86
N LEU A 232 6.92 -2.98 3.30
CA LEU A 232 7.41 -4.35 3.18
C LEU A 232 7.61 -4.72 1.72
N ALA A 233 8.87 -4.95 1.32
CA ALA A 233 9.20 -5.49 0.00
C ALA A 233 9.42 -7.01 0.12
N ASP A 234 8.50 -7.83 -0.38
CA ASP A 234 8.59 -9.29 -0.27
C ASP A 234 8.71 -9.98 -1.65
N ASN A 235 9.07 -11.26 -1.63
CA ASN A 235 9.04 -12.17 -2.78
C ASN A 235 9.74 -11.65 -4.05
N GLY A 236 11.01 -11.27 -3.96
CA GLY A 236 11.80 -10.88 -5.13
C GLY A 236 11.53 -9.47 -5.64
N THR A 237 11.01 -8.58 -4.78
CA THR A 237 10.82 -7.17 -5.10
C THR A 237 12.17 -6.50 -5.40
N GLN A 238 12.22 -5.61 -6.39
CA GLN A 238 13.42 -4.87 -6.78
C GLN A 238 13.19 -3.37 -6.60
N ILE A 239 14.12 -2.68 -5.92
CA ILE A 239 14.03 -1.26 -5.63
C ILE A 239 15.34 -0.60 -6.06
N ASN A 240 15.29 0.35 -7.00
CA ASN A 240 16.50 1.04 -7.43
C ASN A 240 16.98 2.01 -6.33
N VAL A 241 16.08 2.87 -5.83
CA VAL A 241 16.40 3.84 -4.77
C VAL A 241 15.40 3.71 -3.61
N LEU A 242 15.89 3.42 -2.42
CA LEU A 242 15.10 3.37 -1.19
C LEU A 242 15.48 4.53 -0.27
N MET A 243 14.50 5.35 0.09
CA MET A 243 14.65 6.50 0.97
C MET A 243 13.78 6.33 2.21
N ILE A 244 14.38 6.40 3.39
CA ILE A 244 13.70 6.21 4.67
C ILE A 244 13.96 7.43 5.53
N TRP A 245 12.90 8.12 5.93
CA TRP A 245 12.99 9.40 6.64
C TRP A 245 12.19 9.42 7.94
N SER A 246 12.49 10.37 8.82
CA SER A 246 11.75 10.66 10.06
C SER A 246 11.77 9.50 11.06
N LYS A 247 10.68 8.73 11.18
CA LYS A 247 10.54 7.56 12.06
C LYS A 247 10.04 6.32 11.31
N ALA A 248 10.26 6.31 10.00
CA ALA A 248 9.80 5.25 9.13
C ALA A 248 10.62 3.96 9.28
N ALA A 249 10.00 2.85 8.87
CA ALA A 249 10.61 1.53 8.87
C ALA A 249 10.38 0.82 7.53
N VAL A 250 11.40 0.10 7.05
CA VAL A 250 11.31 -0.68 5.81
C VAL A 250 11.98 -2.03 5.98
N ASP A 251 11.27 -3.07 5.56
CA ASP A 251 11.81 -4.42 5.49
C ASP A 251 11.86 -4.90 4.04
N ILE A 252 12.98 -5.49 3.64
CA ILE A 252 13.10 -6.26 2.40
C ILE A 252 13.27 -7.74 2.74
N ASN A 253 12.55 -8.61 2.05
CA ASN A 253 12.45 -10.01 2.41
C ASN A 253 12.43 -10.93 1.19
N ARG A 254 12.84 -12.18 1.38
CA ARG A 254 12.76 -13.29 0.41
C ARG A 254 13.30 -12.92 -0.96
N LYS A 255 14.62 -12.77 -1.05
CA LYS A 255 15.34 -12.46 -2.31
C LYS A 255 14.98 -11.10 -2.91
N SER A 256 14.49 -10.16 -2.10
CA SER A 256 14.25 -8.80 -2.54
C SER A 256 15.57 -8.01 -2.59
N THR A 257 15.60 -6.96 -3.40
CA THR A 257 16.83 -6.21 -3.69
C THR A 257 16.64 -4.70 -3.57
N VAL A 258 17.67 -4.04 -3.06
CA VAL A 258 17.79 -2.57 -3.05
C VAL A 258 19.15 -2.19 -3.65
N ALA A 259 19.18 -1.24 -4.58
CA ALA A 259 20.44 -0.83 -5.24
C ALA A 259 21.07 0.44 -4.65
N HIS A 260 20.30 1.27 -3.94
CA HIS A 260 20.77 2.45 -3.23
C HIS A 260 19.88 2.67 -2.01
N LEU A 261 20.49 2.76 -0.83
CA LEU A 261 19.80 3.03 0.43
C LEU A 261 20.17 4.42 0.97
N MET A 262 19.14 5.21 1.25
CA MET A 262 19.21 6.51 1.89
C MET A 262 18.37 6.48 3.17
N MET A 263 18.96 6.83 4.31
CA MET A 263 18.27 6.79 5.61
C MET A 263 18.54 8.06 6.39
N GLY A 264 17.51 8.66 7.01
CA GLY A 264 17.63 9.87 7.81
C GLY A 264 16.61 9.96 8.94
N GLY A 265 17.06 10.29 10.16
CA GLY A 265 16.18 10.50 11.31
C GLY A 265 16.35 9.44 12.38
N GLN A 266 15.26 8.80 12.79
CA GLN A 266 15.16 7.66 13.70
C GLN A 266 14.52 6.48 12.97
N THR A 267 15.23 5.94 11.99
CA THR A 267 14.66 5.04 10.98
C THR A 267 15.18 3.61 11.11
N LEU A 268 14.39 2.64 10.64
CA LEU A 268 14.75 1.23 10.61
C LEU A 268 14.78 0.70 9.18
N PHE A 269 15.81 -0.06 8.86
CA PHE A 269 15.91 -0.89 7.66
C PHE A 269 16.31 -2.31 8.04
N GLY A 270 15.56 -3.30 7.57
CA GLY A 270 15.87 -4.71 7.72
C GLY A 270 15.94 -5.43 6.36
N ALA A 271 16.92 -6.31 6.18
CA ALA A 271 17.01 -7.20 5.04
C ALA A 271 17.07 -8.66 5.48
N TYR A 272 16.11 -9.46 5.03
CA TYR A 272 15.88 -10.82 5.51
C TYR A 272 15.83 -11.86 4.39
N ARG A 273 16.20 -13.10 4.69
CA ARG A 273 15.98 -14.31 3.86
C ARG A 273 16.51 -14.20 2.43
N ASN A 274 17.83 -14.13 2.31
CA ASN A 274 18.59 -14.07 1.06
C ASN A 274 18.31 -12.79 0.26
N SER A 275 17.96 -11.70 0.93
CA SER A 275 17.82 -10.40 0.28
C SER A 275 19.19 -9.77 0.05
N LEU A 276 19.27 -8.84 -0.90
CA LEU A 276 20.50 -8.17 -1.30
C LEU A 276 20.32 -6.66 -1.24
N ILE A 277 21.22 -5.98 -0.54
CA ILE A 277 21.35 -4.53 -0.58
C ILE A 277 22.72 -4.21 -1.18
N THR A 278 22.72 -3.42 -2.26
CA THR A 278 23.93 -2.90 -2.89
C THR A 278 24.06 -1.42 -2.54
N GLY A 279 25.29 -0.98 -2.28
CA GLY A 279 25.58 0.44 -2.11
C GLY A 279 25.44 1.25 -3.41
N PRO A 280 25.31 2.58 -3.34
CA PRO A 280 25.74 3.40 -2.20
C PRO A 280 24.79 3.40 -0.99
N TYR A 281 25.34 3.80 0.16
CA TYR A 281 24.64 3.91 1.44
C TYR A 281 24.80 5.34 1.97
N ASP A 282 23.72 6.09 2.04
CA ASP A 282 23.73 7.43 2.60
C ASP A 282 22.94 7.45 3.91
N LEU A 283 23.66 7.43 5.03
CA LEU A 283 23.08 7.28 6.36
C LEU A 283 23.24 8.57 7.18
N TRP A 284 22.13 9.20 7.52
CA TRP A 284 22.00 10.39 8.34
C TRP A 284 21.19 10.09 9.62
N GLY A 285 21.50 10.77 10.72
CA GLY A 285 20.81 10.55 12.01
C GLY A 285 21.11 9.21 12.69
N ASN A 286 20.13 8.74 13.46
CA ASN A 286 20.18 7.53 14.28
C ASN A 286 19.43 6.42 13.56
N VAL A 287 20.17 5.48 12.95
CA VAL A 287 19.57 4.45 12.11
C VAL A 287 19.71 3.08 12.74
N VAL A 288 18.74 2.21 12.47
CA VAL A 288 18.85 0.77 12.70
C VAL A 288 18.97 0.10 11.33
N PHE A 289 20.05 -0.62 11.12
CA PHE A 289 20.32 -1.40 9.91
C PHE A 289 20.56 -2.85 10.30
N GLU A 290 19.70 -3.74 9.85
CA GLU A 290 19.75 -5.16 10.18
C GLU A 290 19.86 -6.04 8.93
N LEU A 291 20.75 -7.03 8.97
CA LEU A 291 20.84 -8.10 7.97
C LEU A 291 20.60 -9.47 8.63
N GLU A 292 19.67 -10.25 8.12
CA GLU A 292 19.50 -11.65 8.54
C GLU A 292 19.51 -12.57 7.33
N HIS A 293 20.46 -13.51 7.29
CA HIS A 293 20.63 -14.44 6.16
C HIS A 293 20.67 -13.70 4.81
N SER A 294 21.26 -12.50 4.79
CA SER A 294 21.18 -11.56 3.67
C SER A 294 22.54 -10.95 3.36
N THR A 295 22.64 -10.30 2.20
CA THR A 295 23.91 -9.80 1.67
C THR A 295 23.91 -8.27 1.58
N ALA A 296 25.01 -7.66 2.01
CA ALA A 296 25.33 -6.25 1.76
C ALA A 296 26.60 -6.14 0.92
N GLU A 297 26.52 -5.45 -0.21
CA GLU A 297 27.64 -5.22 -1.13
C GLU A 297 28.02 -3.74 -1.20
N ASN A 298 29.32 -3.46 -1.40
CA ASN A 298 29.90 -2.12 -1.35
C ASN A 298 29.70 -1.43 0.01
N TRP A 299 29.53 -2.21 1.08
CA TRP A 299 29.40 -1.69 2.43
C TRP A 299 30.69 -1.00 2.85
N LYS A 300 30.58 0.19 3.43
CA LYS A 300 31.71 0.90 4.02
C LYS A 300 31.44 1.13 5.49
N ALA A 301 32.52 1.08 6.26
CA ALA A 301 32.48 1.51 7.64
C ALA A 301 32.04 2.99 7.74
N VAL A 302 30.81 3.25 8.18
CA VAL A 302 30.26 4.51 8.73
C VAL A 302 30.36 4.65 10.27
N ASP A 303 31.15 5.60 10.77
CA ASP A 303 31.16 5.94 12.21
C ASP A 303 29.85 6.65 12.62
N LYS A 304 29.01 5.96 13.41
CA LYS A 304 27.69 6.41 13.88
C LYS A 304 27.41 5.93 15.31
N PRO A 305 27.80 6.68 16.36
CA PRO A 305 27.69 6.27 17.77
C PRO A 305 26.27 5.99 18.27
N HIS A 306 25.26 6.55 17.62
CA HIS A 306 23.84 6.41 17.99
C HIS A 306 23.03 5.52 17.04
N SER A 307 23.72 4.78 16.16
CA SER A 307 23.09 3.83 15.24
C SER A 307 23.37 2.39 15.67
N ILE A 308 22.48 1.49 15.29
CA ILE A 308 22.64 0.05 15.46
C ILE A 308 22.81 -0.53 14.07
N ILE A 309 23.95 -1.15 13.82
CA ILE A 309 24.23 -1.82 12.55
C ILE A 309 24.58 -3.26 12.92
N SER A 310 23.77 -4.22 12.50
CA SER A 310 23.94 -5.60 12.90
C SER A 310 23.60 -6.58 11.80
N GLY A 311 24.15 -7.79 11.92
CA GLY A 311 23.82 -8.90 11.06
C GLY A 311 23.90 -10.24 11.76
N ASN A 312 23.05 -11.18 11.33
CA ASN A 312 23.06 -12.57 11.75
C ASN A 312 23.10 -13.45 10.49
N ASN A 313 24.11 -14.32 10.40
CA ASN A 313 24.40 -15.07 9.17
C ASN A 313 24.41 -14.18 7.92
N ALA A 314 24.99 -12.99 8.04
CA ALA A 314 24.99 -11.97 6.99
C ALA A 314 26.28 -12.06 6.16
N THR A 315 26.20 -11.83 4.85
CA THR A 315 27.37 -11.70 3.99
C THR A 315 27.63 -10.22 3.72
N VAL A 316 28.79 -9.70 4.09
CA VAL A 316 29.17 -8.30 3.86
C VAL A 316 30.41 -8.27 2.99
N ASN A 317 30.32 -7.63 1.82
CA ASN A 317 31.40 -7.54 0.82
C ASN A 317 32.05 -8.91 0.50
N GLY A 318 31.21 -9.94 0.36
CA GLY A 318 31.65 -11.31 0.04
C GLY A 318 32.17 -12.12 1.23
N VAL A 319 32.23 -11.56 2.44
CA VAL A 319 32.64 -12.27 3.66
C VAL A 319 31.42 -12.63 4.49
N LEU A 320 31.29 -13.90 4.88
CA LEU A 320 30.22 -14.38 5.75
C LEU A 320 30.53 -14.07 7.22
N TYR A 321 29.59 -13.42 7.89
CA TYR A 321 29.60 -13.14 9.32
C TYR A 321 28.45 -13.90 10.01
N PRO A 322 28.75 -14.95 10.79
CA PRO A 322 27.73 -15.64 11.59
C PRO A 322 27.01 -14.70 12.56
N GLY A 323 27.75 -13.75 13.12
CA GLY A 323 27.23 -12.58 13.81
C GLY A 323 28.09 -11.38 13.48
N TRP A 324 27.45 -10.27 13.14
CA TRP A 324 28.08 -8.99 12.85
C TRP A 324 27.39 -7.94 13.70
N THR A 325 28.17 -7.12 14.38
CA THR A 325 27.64 -5.95 15.07
C THR A 325 28.63 -4.83 14.93
N TRP A 326 28.09 -3.67 14.67
CA TRP A 326 28.79 -2.43 14.65
C TRP A 326 27.93 -1.42 15.40
N THR A 327 28.06 -1.50 16.72
CA THR A 327 27.72 -0.39 17.60
C THR A 327 28.82 0.64 17.40
N GLY A 328 28.49 1.93 17.28
CA GLY A 328 29.48 2.98 17.04
C GLY A 328 30.46 3.15 18.20
N GLN A 329 31.41 2.23 18.29
CA GLN A 329 32.61 2.30 19.09
C GLN A 329 33.62 3.14 18.32
N ASP A 330 33.62 4.42 18.64
CA ASP A 330 34.82 5.12 19.15
C ASP A 330 34.38 6.45 19.78
N GLY A 331 33.57 6.35 20.84
CA GLY A 331 33.67 7.35 21.90
C GLY A 331 34.98 7.10 22.63
N ARG A 332 35.88 8.08 22.56
CA ARG A 332 37.01 8.21 23.51
C ARG A 332 36.59 7.91 24.94
#